data_AF-A0A1I1VJV0-F1
#
_entry.id   AF-A0A1I1VJV0-F1
#
_cell.length_a   1.000
_cell.length_b   1.000
_cell.length_c   1.000
_cell.angle_alpha   90.00
_cell.angle_beta   90.00
_cell.angle_gamma   90.00
#
_symmetry.space_group_name_H-M   'P 1'
#
loop_
_entity.id
_entity.type
_entity.pdbx_description
1 polymer ?
#
loop_
_entity_poly.entity_id
_entity_poly.type
_entity_poly.pdbx_seq_one_letter_code
_entity_poly.pdbx_strand_id
1 'polypeptide(L)'
;MTPYECVLSKKLTQAIELTDNLSTLVKSIGNKTVDEEPILQALIRQIEATNQQFDNQLLRYRDLYEKRMRLSNGTDGCIKQLTDKLWEDIDYQFKDGTLTNDLIKSLHRKINRLPLHTFPIDKRKPVLHKDVRLHEDTYALLGRYFSWLVDLLPMINFTPVRSAYCLHELRLRASQFNALSQQAMVESEKLRSMQFAQNQLYKQLNQAMSVARGRLQLYKREAQRTIK
;
A
#
# COMPACT_ATOMS: atom_id res chain seq x y z
N MET A 1 8.66 -13.31 -0.40
CA MET A 1 8.28 -13.26 1.02
C MET A 1 9.16 -12.25 1.74
N THR A 2 8.56 -11.28 2.41
CA THR A 2 9.29 -10.30 3.23
C THR A 2 9.69 -10.89 4.60
N PRO A 3 10.72 -10.39 5.29
CA PRO A 3 11.11 -10.85 6.63
C PRO A 3 10.02 -10.68 7.69
N TYR A 4 9.12 -9.71 7.52
CA TYR A 4 7.97 -9.53 8.42
C TYR A 4 6.92 -10.61 8.23
N GLU A 5 6.58 -10.94 6.98
CA GLU A 5 5.77 -12.12 6.65
C GLU A 5 6.41 -13.39 7.22
N CYS A 6 7.75 -13.49 7.18
CA CYS A 6 8.46 -14.66 7.71
C CYS A 6 8.36 -14.78 9.24
N VAL A 7 8.41 -13.68 9.99
CA VAL A 7 8.25 -13.68 11.46
C VAL A 7 6.79 -13.94 11.86
N LEU A 8 5.84 -13.32 11.16
CA LEU A 8 4.41 -13.52 11.40
C LEU A 8 3.96 -14.93 11.04
N SER A 9 4.44 -15.46 9.91
CA SER A 9 4.22 -16.84 9.48
C SER A 9 4.77 -17.83 10.51
N LYS A 10 6.00 -17.65 11.00
CA LYS A 10 6.56 -18.50 12.08
C LYS A 10 5.71 -18.49 13.35
N LYS A 11 5.16 -17.33 13.74
CA LYS A 11 4.27 -17.23 14.90
C LYS A 11 2.95 -17.96 14.67
N LEU A 12 2.40 -17.88 13.46
CA LEU A 12 1.19 -18.61 13.08
C LEU A 12 1.44 -20.12 13.14
N THR A 13 2.56 -20.60 12.59
CA THR A 13 2.96 -22.02 12.64
C THR A 13 3.09 -22.50 14.09
N GLN A 14 3.76 -21.73 14.95
CA GLN A 14 3.87 -22.06 16.38
C GLN A 14 2.52 -22.11 17.10
N ALA A 15 1.56 -21.28 16.69
CA ALA A 15 0.21 -21.30 17.26
C ALA A 15 -0.54 -22.56 16.83
N ILE A 16 -0.45 -22.94 15.56
CA ILE A 16 -1.04 -24.17 15.01
C ILE A 16 -0.48 -25.39 15.74
N GLU A 17 0.85 -25.50 15.85
CA GLU A 17 1.52 -26.59 16.59
C GLU A 17 1.08 -26.65 18.06
N LEU A 18 0.89 -25.48 18.70
CA LEU A 18 0.42 -25.42 20.09
C LEU A 18 -1.02 -25.92 20.23
N THR A 19 -1.89 -25.55 19.29
CA THR A 19 -3.27 -26.06 19.22
C THR A 19 -3.27 -27.59 19.09
N ASP A 20 -2.53 -28.15 18.14
CA ASP A 20 -2.46 -29.60 17.93
C ASP A 20 -1.97 -30.36 19.18
N ASN A 21 -0.98 -29.79 19.87
CA ASN A 21 -0.45 -30.35 21.11
C ASN A 21 -1.49 -30.35 22.24
N LEU A 22 -2.30 -29.30 22.36
CA LEU A 22 -3.39 -29.23 23.34
C LEU A 22 -4.47 -30.27 23.04
N SER A 23 -4.94 -30.34 21.79
CA SER A 23 -5.96 -31.32 21.39
C SER A 23 -5.53 -32.76 21.67
N THR A 24 -4.26 -33.08 21.40
CA THR A 24 -3.70 -34.41 21.62
C THR A 24 -3.65 -34.75 23.12
N LEU A 25 -3.23 -33.79 23.95
CA LEU A 25 -3.16 -33.97 25.40
C LEU A 25 -4.56 -34.13 26.02
N VAL A 26 -5.56 -33.37 25.55
CA VAL A 26 -6.96 -33.48 25.99
C VAL A 26 -7.52 -34.87 25.75
N LYS A 27 -7.30 -35.41 24.54
CA LYS A 27 -7.71 -36.78 24.20
C LYS A 27 -7.08 -37.83 25.12
N SER A 28 -5.86 -37.58 25.60
CA SER A 28 -5.14 -38.50 26.49
C SER A 28 -5.55 -38.44 27.97
N ILE A 29 -6.07 -37.29 28.45
CA ILE A 29 -6.39 -37.08 29.88
C ILE A 29 -7.87 -37.34 30.20
N GLY A 30 -8.73 -37.51 29.18
CA GLY A 30 -10.15 -37.83 29.35
C GLY A 30 -10.98 -36.62 29.77
N ASN A 31 -11.57 -35.93 28.79
CA ASN A 31 -12.66 -34.96 28.93
C ASN A 31 -12.49 -33.81 29.95
N LYS A 32 -11.29 -33.25 30.11
CA LYS A 32 -11.16 -31.86 30.58
C LYS A 32 -11.25 -30.92 29.36
N THR A 33 -12.18 -29.97 29.36
CA THR A 33 -12.23 -28.92 28.33
C THR A 33 -10.97 -28.05 28.45
N VAL A 34 -10.34 -27.76 27.32
CA VAL A 34 -9.27 -26.76 27.21
C VAL A 34 -9.89 -25.55 26.55
N ASP A 35 -10.21 -24.55 27.37
CA ASP A 35 -10.91 -23.35 26.93
C ASP A 35 -10.05 -22.53 25.95
N GLU A 36 -8.72 -22.72 25.98
CA GLU A 36 -7.78 -21.99 25.14
C GLU A 36 -7.68 -22.51 23.70
N GLU A 37 -7.99 -23.78 23.44
CA GLU A 37 -7.93 -24.38 22.10
C GLU A 37 -8.88 -23.70 21.10
N PRO A 38 -10.19 -23.54 21.38
CA PRO A 38 -11.10 -22.86 20.46
C PRO A 38 -10.75 -21.37 20.29
N ILE A 39 -10.21 -20.72 21.32
CA ILE A 39 -9.76 -19.32 21.26
C ILE A 39 -8.57 -19.19 20.29
N LEU A 40 -7.58 -20.07 20.39
CA LEU A 40 -6.44 -20.11 19.48
C LEU A 40 -6.88 -20.39 18.03
N GLN A 41 -7.76 -21.38 17.83
CA GLN A 41 -8.28 -21.68 16.49
C GLN A 41 -9.06 -20.51 15.88
N ALA A 42 -9.88 -19.81 16.67
CA ALA A 42 -10.61 -18.63 16.22
C ALA A 42 -9.65 -17.51 15.79
N LEU A 43 -8.62 -17.23 16.60
CA LEU A 43 -7.60 -16.22 16.30
C LEU A 43 -6.79 -16.58 15.05
N ILE A 44 -6.38 -17.85 14.90
CA ILE A 44 -5.65 -18.32 13.71
C ILE A 44 -6.49 -18.09 12.45
N ARG A 45 -7.74 -18.57 12.43
CA ARG A 45 -8.65 -18.40 11.29
C ARG A 45 -8.87 -16.93 10.94
N GLN A 46 -9.03 -16.08 11.95
CA GLN A 46 -9.23 -14.65 11.75
C GLN A 46 -7.98 -13.97 11.18
N ILE A 47 -6.79 -14.37 11.63
CA ILE A 47 -5.51 -13.88 11.09
C ILE A 47 -5.33 -14.32 9.64
N GLU A 48 -5.58 -15.58 9.32
CA GLU A 48 -5.49 -16.11 7.95
C GLU A 48 -6.42 -15.36 7.01
N ALA A 49 -7.69 -15.18 7.40
CA ALA A 49 -8.66 -14.40 6.63
C ALA A 49 -8.22 -12.95 6.43
N THR A 50 -7.68 -12.31 7.48
CA THR A 50 -7.20 -10.92 7.41
C THR A 50 -5.96 -10.80 6.52
N ASN A 51 -5.04 -11.76 6.56
CA ASN A 51 -3.87 -11.80 5.68
C ASN A 51 -4.29 -11.94 4.22
N GLN A 52 -5.22 -12.85 3.92
CA GLN A 52 -5.73 -13.02 2.56
C GLN A 52 -6.44 -11.76 2.05
N GLN A 53 -7.21 -11.08 2.89
CA GLN A 53 -7.81 -9.78 2.56
C GLN A 53 -6.75 -8.71 2.29
N PHE A 54 -5.69 -8.67 3.10
CA PHE A 54 -4.58 -7.74 2.93
C PHE A 54 -3.87 -7.97 1.59
N ASP A 55 -3.57 -9.21 1.23
CA ASP A 55 -2.90 -9.54 -0.04
C ASP A 55 -3.75 -9.12 -1.25
N ASN A 56 -5.05 -9.42 -1.21
CA ASN A 56 -5.99 -9.00 -2.26
C ASN A 56 -6.06 -7.47 -2.38
N GLN A 57 -6.09 -6.78 -1.25
CA GLN A 57 -6.11 -5.33 -1.19
C GLN A 57 -4.79 -4.73 -1.71
N LEU A 58 -3.66 -5.40 -1.45
CA LEU A 58 -2.35 -5.01 -1.91
C LEU A 58 -2.24 -5.09 -3.43
N LEU A 59 -2.79 -6.15 -4.03
CA LEU A 59 -2.85 -6.32 -5.47
C LEU A 59 -3.65 -5.20 -6.15
N ARG A 60 -4.80 -4.81 -5.57
CA ARG A 60 -5.60 -3.68 -6.08
C ARG A 60 -4.83 -2.36 -6.04
N TYR A 61 -4.17 -2.09 -4.92
CA TYR A 61 -3.34 -0.90 -4.78
C TYR A 61 -2.17 -0.90 -5.77
N ARG A 62 -1.52 -2.05 -5.98
CA ARG A 62 -0.44 -2.21 -6.96
C ARG A 62 -0.91 -1.94 -8.39
N ASP A 63 -2.07 -2.46 -8.80
CA ASP A 63 -2.64 -2.20 -10.13
C ASP A 63 -2.89 -0.69 -10.36
N LEU A 64 -3.44 0.00 -9.36
CA LEU A 64 -3.63 1.46 -9.42
C LEU A 64 -2.30 2.21 -9.53
N TYR A 65 -1.30 1.80 -8.74
CA TYR A 65 0.05 2.35 -8.83
C TYR A 65 0.65 2.17 -10.23
N GLU A 66 0.59 0.96 -10.81
CA GLU A 66 1.15 0.67 -12.12
C GLU A 66 0.44 1.47 -13.22
N LYS A 67 -0.89 1.60 -13.16
CA LYS A 67 -1.67 2.45 -14.06
C LYS A 67 -1.25 3.92 -13.97
N ARG A 68 -1.10 4.47 -12.76
CA ARG A 68 -0.60 5.84 -12.55
C ARG A 68 0.80 6.03 -13.11
N MET A 69 1.68 5.06 -12.89
CA MET A 69 3.06 5.10 -13.38
C MET A 69 3.14 5.09 -14.91
N ARG A 70 2.34 4.26 -15.58
CA ARG A 70 2.26 4.28 -17.04
C ARG A 70 1.71 5.62 -17.55
N LEU A 71 0.72 6.17 -16.85
CA LEU A 71 0.12 7.45 -17.23
C LEU A 71 1.09 8.64 -17.05
N SER A 72 1.95 8.61 -16.02
CA SER A 72 2.91 9.69 -15.77
C SER A 72 4.24 9.55 -16.53
N ASN A 73 4.80 8.33 -16.58
CA ASN A 73 6.16 8.05 -17.07
C ASN A 73 6.20 7.00 -18.21
N GLY A 74 5.07 6.61 -18.81
CA GLY A 74 5.02 5.62 -19.89
C GLY A 74 5.78 6.05 -21.16
N THR A 75 6.03 5.09 -22.05
CA THR A 75 6.84 5.28 -23.26
C THR A 75 6.14 6.08 -24.36
N ASP A 76 4.81 6.03 -24.44
CA ASP A 76 4.04 6.74 -25.46
C ASP A 76 2.86 7.51 -24.85
N GLY A 77 2.81 8.82 -25.11
CA GLY A 77 1.67 9.68 -24.79
C GLY A 77 1.44 9.90 -23.29
N CYS A 78 2.46 9.69 -22.45
CA CYS A 78 2.36 9.94 -21.02
C CYS A 78 2.35 11.44 -20.70
N ILE A 79 1.84 11.81 -19.51
CA ILE A 79 1.64 13.22 -19.16
C ILE A 79 2.95 14.01 -19.16
N LYS A 80 4.07 13.42 -18.71
CA LYS A 80 5.37 14.11 -18.70
C LYS A 80 5.87 14.39 -20.12
N GLN A 81 5.78 13.42 -21.03
CA GLN A 81 6.12 13.64 -22.44
C GLN A 81 5.23 14.71 -23.08
N LEU A 82 3.93 14.72 -22.79
CA LEU A 82 3.02 15.77 -23.25
C LEU A 82 3.39 17.13 -22.67
N THR A 83 3.81 17.17 -21.40
CA THR A 83 4.26 18.39 -20.71
C THR A 83 5.57 18.91 -21.30
N ASP A 84 6.49 18.03 -21.70
CA ASP A 84 7.74 18.40 -22.37
C ASP A 84 7.48 18.99 -23.77
N LYS A 85 6.65 18.32 -24.58
CA LYS A 85 6.26 18.85 -25.90
C LYS A 85 5.54 20.19 -25.78
N LEU A 86 4.66 20.32 -24.80
CA LEU A 86 3.97 21.57 -24.49
C LEU A 86 4.95 22.69 -24.14
N TRP A 87 5.99 22.37 -23.36
CA TRP A 87 7.01 23.35 -23.00
C TRP A 87 7.79 23.86 -24.20
N GLU A 88 8.12 23.00 -25.18
CA GLU A 88 8.78 23.43 -26.42
C GLU A 88 7.97 24.48 -27.19
N ASP A 89 6.65 24.30 -27.32
CA ASP A 89 5.80 25.28 -28.00
C ASP A 89 5.61 26.56 -27.17
N ILE A 90 5.53 26.46 -25.83
CA ILE A 90 5.43 27.64 -24.96
C ILE A 90 6.71 28.47 -25.01
N ASP A 91 7.88 27.83 -24.92
CA ASP A 91 9.19 28.50 -25.00
C ASP A 91 9.41 29.13 -26.39
N TYR A 92 8.86 28.53 -27.44
CA TYR A 92 8.85 29.11 -28.79
C TYR A 92 7.96 30.36 -28.91
N GLN A 93 6.73 30.30 -28.38
CA GLN A 93 5.74 31.38 -28.50
C GLN A 93 6.00 32.56 -27.58
N PHE A 94 6.50 32.30 -26.38
CA PHE A 94 6.57 33.28 -25.31
C PHE A 94 8.02 33.47 -24.84
N LYS A 95 8.83 34.08 -25.72
CA LYS A 95 10.24 34.38 -25.47
C LYS A 95 10.45 35.51 -24.43
N ASP A 96 9.44 36.35 -24.23
CA ASP A 96 9.49 37.45 -23.28
C ASP A 96 9.10 36.98 -21.87
N GLY A 97 9.93 37.31 -20.88
CA GLY A 97 9.78 36.89 -19.49
C GLY A 97 8.60 37.58 -18.79
N THR A 98 7.41 37.00 -18.90
CA THR A 98 6.27 37.36 -18.06
C THR A 98 6.24 36.49 -16.81
N LEU A 99 5.65 37.01 -15.73
CA LEU A 99 5.46 36.25 -14.49
C LEU A 99 4.77 34.89 -14.73
N THR A 100 3.80 34.85 -15.65
CA THR A 100 3.07 33.63 -15.97
C THR A 100 3.93 32.61 -16.72
N ASN A 101 4.81 33.05 -17.61
CA ASN A 101 5.77 32.17 -18.30
C ASN A 101 6.77 31.56 -17.29
N ASP A 102 7.23 32.35 -16.32
CA ASP A 102 8.11 31.87 -15.25
C ASP A 102 7.41 30.85 -14.33
N LEU A 103 6.12 31.04 -14.05
CA LEU A 103 5.32 30.07 -13.30
C LEU A 103 5.18 28.75 -14.06
N ILE A 104 4.88 28.80 -15.37
CA ILE A 104 4.79 27.59 -16.21
C ILE A 104 6.14 26.88 -16.29
N LYS A 105 7.23 27.62 -16.49
CA LYS A 105 8.60 27.10 -16.47
C LYS A 105 8.94 26.41 -15.14
N SER A 106 8.53 27.02 -14.04
CA SER A 106 8.69 26.46 -12.69
C SER A 106 7.89 25.16 -12.53
N LEU A 107 6.63 25.13 -13.00
CA LEU A 107 5.79 23.93 -12.97
C LEU A 107 6.34 22.80 -13.84
N HIS A 108 6.75 23.09 -15.07
CA HIS A 108 7.40 22.13 -15.96
C HIS A 108 8.61 21.47 -15.28
N ARG A 109 9.50 22.28 -14.70
CA ARG A 109 10.66 21.79 -13.94
C ARG A 109 10.24 20.93 -12.76
N LYS A 110 9.22 21.35 -11.99
CA LYS A 110 8.72 20.59 -10.85
C LYS A 110 8.13 19.25 -11.27
N ILE A 111 7.31 19.22 -12.31
CA ILE A 111 6.69 18.00 -12.87
C ILE A 111 7.76 16.98 -13.27
N ASN A 112 8.78 17.43 -14.01
CA ASN A 112 9.78 16.54 -14.57
C ASN A 112 10.85 16.11 -13.56
N ARG A 113 11.19 16.97 -12.60
CA ARG A 113 12.21 16.68 -11.58
C ARG A 113 11.66 16.07 -10.30
N LEU A 114 10.34 16.04 -10.10
CA LEU A 114 9.76 15.42 -8.91
C LEU A 114 10.13 13.93 -8.89
N PRO A 115 10.88 13.47 -7.86
CA PRO A 115 11.27 12.08 -7.76
C PRO A 115 10.04 11.24 -7.46
N LEU A 116 9.64 10.39 -8.42
CA LEU A 116 8.61 9.40 -8.18
C LEU A 116 9.29 8.14 -7.65
N HIS A 117 9.07 7.88 -6.37
CA HIS A 117 9.62 6.70 -5.72
C HIS A 117 8.99 5.43 -6.31
N THR A 118 9.84 4.44 -6.59
CA THR A 118 9.40 3.09 -6.95
C THR A 118 8.58 2.51 -5.80
N PHE A 119 7.55 1.75 -6.17
CA PHE A 119 6.66 1.05 -5.25
C PHE A 119 7.43 0.44 -4.06
N PRO A 120 7.06 0.75 -2.81
CA PRO A 120 7.87 0.40 -1.64
C PRO A 120 7.86 -1.11 -1.29
N ILE A 121 7.13 -1.93 -2.04
CA ILE A 121 6.79 -3.32 -1.66
C ILE A 121 7.88 -4.33 -2.02
N ASP A 122 8.79 -4.02 -2.94
CA ASP A 122 9.86 -4.96 -3.37
C ASP A 122 11.01 -5.08 -2.36
N LYS A 123 10.93 -4.46 -1.17
CA LYS A 123 12.02 -4.48 -0.20
C LYS A 123 11.81 -5.56 0.86
N ARG A 124 12.93 -6.11 1.35
CA ARG A 124 13.06 -7.02 2.51
C ARG A 124 12.54 -6.41 3.84
N LYS A 125 11.60 -5.47 3.83
CA LYS A 125 11.06 -4.82 5.03
C LYS A 125 9.53 -4.85 4.94
N PRO A 126 8.83 -4.98 6.09
CA PRO A 126 7.39 -4.78 6.09
C PRO A 126 7.05 -3.44 5.46
N VAL A 127 6.04 -3.43 4.58
CA VAL A 127 5.47 -2.18 4.07
C VAL A 127 4.92 -1.42 5.28
N LEU A 128 5.56 -0.33 5.67
CA LEU A 128 5.04 0.53 6.73
C LEU A 128 4.05 1.49 6.12
N HIS A 129 2.88 1.66 6.76
CA HIS A 129 1.92 2.70 6.37
C HIS A 129 2.57 4.07 6.14
N LYS A 130 3.58 4.43 6.94
CA LYS A 130 4.32 5.70 6.78
C LYS A 130 4.97 5.83 5.41
N ASP A 131 5.52 4.75 4.87
CA ASP A 131 6.18 4.73 3.57
C ASP A 131 5.16 4.85 2.44
N VAL A 132 4.01 4.17 2.57
CA VAL A 132 2.90 4.27 1.62
C VAL A 132 2.30 5.67 1.62
N ARG A 133 2.13 6.30 2.79
CA ARG A 133 1.61 7.66 2.89
C ARG A 133 2.51 8.70 2.21
N LEU A 134 3.82 8.64 2.47
CA LEU A 134 4.78 9.54 1.83
C LEU A 134 4.77 9.38 0.30
N HIS A 135 4.64 8.13 -0.15
CA HIS A 135 4.49 7.79 -1.56
C HIS A 135 3.23 8.45 -2.14
N GLU A 136 2.07 8.27 -1.52
CA GLU A 136 0.81 8.87 -1.98
C GLU A 136 0.82 10.40 -1.96
N ASP A 137 1.40 11.02 -0.93
CA ASP A 137 1.53 12.48 -0.85
C ASP A 137 2.34 13.04 -2.04
N THR A 138 3.35 12.30 -2.49
CA THR A 138 4.18 12.67 -3.65
C THR A 138 3.38 12.60 -4.96
N TYR A 139 2.57 11.55 -5.15
CA TYR A 139 1.72 11.43 -6.34
C TYR A 139 0.57 12.44 -6.33
N ALA A 140 -0.01 12.73 -5.17
CA ALA A 140 -1.01 13.77 -5.01
C ALA A 140 -0.44 15.16 -5.36
N LEU A 141 0.80 15.45 -4.94
CA LEU A 141 1.50 16.68 -5.30
C LEU A 141 1.74 16.78 -6.81
N LEU A 142 2.18 15.69 -7.46
CA LEU A 142 2.34 15.65 -8.90
C LEU A 142 1.02 15.92 -9.64
N GLY A 143 -0.08 15.32 -9.16
CA GLY A 143 -1.41 15.54 -9.70
C GLY A 143 -1.85 17.00 -9.63
N ARG A 144 -1.55 17.67 -8.51
CA ARG A 144 -1.78 19.12 -8.36
C ARG A 144 -0.96 19.93 -9.36
N TYR A 145 0.29 19.57 -9.62
CA TYR A 145 1.11 20.27 -10.62
C TYR A 145 0.53 20.12 -12.03
N PHE A 146 0.00 18.95 -12.40
CA PHE A 146 -0.69 18.77 -13.67
C PHE A 146 -1.95 19.64 -13.79
N SER A 147 -2.76 19.70 -12.72
CA SER A 147 -3.93 20.58 -12.68
C SER A 147 -3.55 22.05 -12.85
N TRP A 148 -2.57 22.53 -12.08
CA TRP A 148 -2.11 23.92 -12.18
C TRP A 148 -1.56 24.26 -13.56
N LEU A 149 -0.82 23.33 -14.20
CA LEU A 149 -0.35 23.53 -15.56
C LEU A 149 -1.54 23.72 -16.52
N VAL A 150 -2.52 22.81 -16.47
CA VAL A 150 -3.72 22.87 -17.30
C VAL A 150 -4.51 24.16 -17.11
N ASP A 151 -4.63 24.62 -15.87
CA ASP A 151 -5.38 25.83 -15.50
C ASP A 151 -4.68 27.13 -15.93
N LEU A 152 -3.34 27.12 -16.04
CA LEU A 152 -2.56 28.29 -16.47
C LEU A 152 -2.52 28.47 -17.98
N LEU A 153 -2.67 27.41 -18.78
CA LEU A 153 -2.60 27.49 -20.25
C LEU A 153 -3.60 28.48 -20.87
N PRO A 154 -4.86 28.55 -20.43
CA PRO A 154 -5.79 29.59 -20.89
C PRO A 154 -5.35 31.01 -20.51
N MET A 155 -4.68 31.21 -19.38
CA MET A 155 -4.31 32.55 -18.89
C MET A 155 -3.25 33.22 -19.75
N ILE A 156 -2.43 32.43 -20.45
CA ILE A 156 -1.44 32.93 -21.41
C ILE A 156 -1.96 32.92 -22.85
N ASN A 157 -3.24 32.62 -23.07
CA ASN A 157 -3.83 32.42 -24.40
C ASN A 157 -3.04 31.43 -25.26
N PHE A 158 -2.48 30.39 -24.64
CA PHE A 158 -1.66 29.41 -25.35
C PHE A 158 -2.48 28.69 -26.42
N THR A 159 -1.94 28.65 -27.64
CA THR A 159 -2.52 27.93 -28.76
C THR A 159 -1.51 26.89 -29.25
N PRO A 160 -1.82 25.58 -29.30
CA PRO A 160 -0.85 24.58 -29.76
C PRO A 160 -0.37 24.86 -31.18
N VAL A 161 0.94 24.80 -31.42
CA VAL A 161 1.51 24.96 -32.78
C VAL A 161 1.60 23.61 -33.48
N ARG A 162 1.87 22.55 -32.71
CA ARG A 162 2.08 21.20 -33.24
C ARG A 162 0.85 20.31 -33.02
N SER A 163 0.46 19.56 -34.06
CA SER A 163 -0.67 18.60 -34.02
C SER A 163 -0.40 17.34 -33.20
N ALA A 164 0.86 17.10 -32.81
CA ALA A 164 1.30 15.88 -32.12
C ALA A 164 0.84 15.78 -30.65
N TYR A 165 0.20 16.82 -30.11
CA TYR A 165 -0.50 16.78 -28.82
C TYR A 165 -1.66 17.77 -28.85
N CYS A 166 -2.80 17.40 -28.27
CA CYS A 166 -3.93 18.32 -28.11
C CYS A 166 -4.10 18.70 -26.63
N LEU A 167 -4.45 19.97 -26.36
CA LEU A 167 -4.78 20.42 -25.00
C LEU A 167 -5.87 19.57 -24.34
N HIS A 168 -6.76 19.02 -25.16
CA HIS A 168 -7.77 18.07 -24.73
C HIS A 168 -7.15 16.78 -24.16
N GLU A 169 -6.15 16.21 -24.81
CA GLU A 169 -5.47 15.02 -24.32
C GLU A 169 -4.73 15.31 -23.02
N LEU A 170 -4.02 16.43 -22.90
CA LEU A 170 -3.35 16.81 -21.64
C LEU A 170 -4.36 16.92 -20.49
N ARG A 171 -5.50 17.58 -20.71
CA ARG A 171 -6.60 17.68 -19.73
C ARG A 171 -7.15 16.31 -19.34
N LEU A 172 -7.41 15.46 -20.34
CA LEU A 172 -7.94 14.11 -20.12
C LEU A 172 -6.97 13.28 -19.28
N ARG A 173 -5.68 13.29 -19.63
CA ARG A 173 -4.66 12.53 -18.92
C ARG A 173 -4.45 13.06 -17.50
N ALA A 174 -4.40 14.37 -17.30
CA ALA A 174 -4.32 14.98 -15.96
C ALA A 174 -5.52 14.59 -15.08
N SER A 175 -6.75 14.63 -15.63
CA SER A 175 -7.96 14.19 -14.95
C SER A 175 -7.90 12.70 -14.57
N GLN A 176 -7.52 11.83 -15.52
CA GLN A 176 -7.33 10.40 -15.26
C GLN A 176 -6.29 10.14 -14.17
N PHE A 177 -5.18 10.88 -14.17
CA PHE A 177 -4.13 10.74 -13.16
C PHE A 177 -4.61 11.13 -11.77
N ASN A 178 -5.34 12.24 -11.65
CA ASN A 178 -5.92 12.69 -10.38
C ASN A 178 -6.97 11.70 -9.86
N ALA A 179 -7.84 11.18 -10.73
CA ALA A 179 -8.82 10.16 -10.36
C ALA A 179 -8.15 8.88 -9.84
N LEU A 180 -7.13 8.39 -10.55
CA LEU A 180 -6.36 7.23 -10.10
C LEU A 180 -5.61 7.50 -8.79
N SER A 181 -5.10 8.72 -8.59
CA SER A 181 -4.39 9.10 -7.36
C SER A 181 -5.32 9.14 -6.17
N GLN A 182 -6.55 9.64 -6.34
CA GLN A 182 -7.57 9.61 -5.30
C GLN A 182 -7.98 8.17 -4.96
N GLN A 183 -8.18 7.31 -5.97
CA GLN A 183 -8.47 5.90 -5.75
C GLN A 183 -7.35 5.19 -4.99
N ALA A 184 -6.09 5.41 -5.40
CA ALA A 184 -4.94 4.79 -4.73
C ALA A 184 -4.79 5.25 -3.28
N MET A 185 -5.05 6.53 -2.99
CA MET A 185 -5.08 7.06 -1.63
C MET A 185 -6.15 6.35 -0.77
N VAL A 186 -7.35 6.12 -1.30
CA VAL A 186 -8.40 5.35 -0.60
C VAL A 186 -7.97 3.91 -0.34
N GLU A 187 -7.42 3.22 -1.35
CA GLU A 187 -6.95 1.84 -1.20
C GLU A 187 -5.77 1.74 -0.21
N SER A 188 -4.93 2.78 -0.13
CA SER A 188 -3.82 2.86 0.83
C SER A 188 -4.28 2.97 2.28
N GLU A 189 -5.35 3.73 2.56
CA GLU A 189 -5.93 3.84 3.90
C GLU A 189 -6.67 2.54 4.32
N LYS A 190 -7.20 1.78 3.36
CA LYS A 190 -7.71 0.42 3.62
C LYS A 190 -6.56 -0.51 4.05
N LEU A 191 -5.44 -0.50 3.31
CA LEU A 191 -4.25 -1.28 3.67
C LEU A 191 -3.73 -0.94 5.06
N ARG A 192 -3.68 0.36 5.41
CA ARG A 192 -3.35 0.83 6.76
C ARG A 192 -4.25 0.20 7.82
N SER A 193 -5.56 0.26 7.60
CA SER A 193 -6.55 -0.21 8.56
C SER A 193 -6.42 -1.72 8.77
N MET A 194 -6.22 -2.48 7.68
CA MET A 194 -5.95 -3.92 7.74
C MET A 194 -4.63 -4.22 8.47
N GLN A 195 -3.57 -3.44 8.22
CA GLN A 195 -2.29 -3.61 8.91
C GLN A 195 -2.42 -3.39 10.43
N PHE A 196 -3.22 -2.41 10.85
CA PHE A 196 -3.52 -2.23 12.28
C PHE A 196 -4.29 -3.41 12.86
N ALA A 197 -5.31 -3.90 12.15
CA ALA A 197 -6.08 -5.07 12.57
C ALA A 197 -5.19 -6.31 12.71
N GLN A 198 -4.35 -6.60 11.71
CA GLN A 198 -3.35 -7.67 11.77
C GLN A 198 -2.47 -7.52 13.02
N ASN A 199 -1.90 -6.33 13.25
CA ASN A 199 -1.04 -6.09 14.40
C ASN A 199 -1.74 -6.33 15.74
N GLN A 200 -3.02 -5.99 15.86
CA GLN A 200 -3.82 -6.28 17.05
C GLN A 200 -4.09 -7.78 17.21
N LEU A 201 -4.48 -8.46 16.14
CA LEU A 201 -4.72 -9.91 16.14
C LEU A 201 -3.46 -10.69 16.52
N TYR A 202 -2.29 -10.32 15.98
CA TYR A 202 -1.03 -10.97 16.37
C TYR A 202 -0.62 -10.70 17.82
N LYS A 203 -1.01 -9.55 18.40
CA LYS A 203 -0.82 -9.31 19.85
C LYS A 203 -1.73 -10.21 20.67
N GLN A 204 -3.00 -10.33 20.31
CA GLN A 204 -3.95 -11.24 20.95
C GLN A 204 -3.50 -12.69 20.85
N LEU A 205 -3.02 -13.11 19.67
CA LEU A 205 -2.45 -14.45 19.48
C LEU A 205 -1.26 -14.72 20.41
N ASN A 206 -0.34 -13.76 20.57
CA ASN A 206 0.78 -13.94 21.50
C ASN A 206 0.30 -14.10 22.96
N GLN A 207 -0.71 -13.33 23.38
CA GLN A 207 -1.29 -13.45 24.71
C GLN A 207 -1.95 -14.82 24.91
N ALA A 208 -2.80 -15.23 23.97
CA ALA A 208 -3.47 -16.53 24.00
C ALA A 208 -2.47 -17.69 24.01
N MET A 209 -1.43 -17.64 23.16
CA MET A 209 -0.36 -18.64 23.16
C MET A 209 0.39 -18.71 24.49
N SER A 210 0.62 -17.57 25.15
CA SER A 210 1.29 -17.55 26.46
C SER A 210 0.45 -18.26 27.53
N VAL A 211 -0.86 -17.98 27.57
CA VAL A 211 -1.80 -18.64 28.51
C VAL A 211 -1.87 -20.14 28.23
N ALA A 212 -2.06 -20.50 26.97
CA ALA A 212 -2.17 -21.88 26.53
C ALA A 212 -0.90 -22.70 26.80
N ARG A 213 0.29 -22.12 26.63
CA ARG A 213 1.56 -22.76 27.04
C ARG A 213 1.64 -23.00 28.55
N GLY A 214 1.23 -22.01 29.36
CA GLY A 214 1.17 -22.17 30.82
C GLY A 214 0.23 -23.29 31.24
N ARG A 215 -0.95 -23.37 30.61
CA ARG A 215 -1.94 -24.43 30.86
C ARG A 215 -1.43 -25.81 30.43
N LEU A 216 -0.81 -25.91 29.25
CA LEU A 216 -0.20 -27.15 28.78
C LEU A 216 0.85 -27.69 29.77
N GLN A 217 1.69 -26.82 30.34
CA GLN A 217 2.67 -27.21 31.35
C GLN A 217 2.00 -27.73 32.63
N LEU A 218 0.90 -27.11 33.07
CA LEU A 218 0.13 -27.58 34.23
C LEU A 218 -0.44 -28.98 33.98
N TYR A 219 -1.09 -29.20 32.83
CA TYR A 219 -1.64 -30.51 32.50
C TYR A 219 -0.58 -31.60 32.41
N LYS A 220 0.59 -31.29 31.83
CA LYS A 220 1.73 -32.24 31.82
C LYS A 220 2.18 -32.63 33.23
N ARG A 221 2.23 -31.67 34.16
CA ARG A 221 2.57 -31.94 35.58
C ARG A 221 1.50 -32.75 36.30
N GLU A 222 0.21 -32.47 36.03
CA GLU A 222 -0.91 -33.24 36.59
C GLU A 222 -0.87 -34.69 36.12
N ALA A 223 -0.71 -34.91 34.81
CA ALA A 223 -0.64 -36.25 34.22
C ALA A 223 0.54 -37.08 34.77
N GLN A 224 1.69 -36.46 35.03
CA GLN A 224 2.83 -37.13 35.66
C GLN A 224 2.58 -37.55 37.12
N ARG A 225 1.71 -36.82 37.84
CA ARG A 225 1.38 -37.15 39.24
C ARG A 225 0.38 -38.29 39.35
N THR A 226 -0.51 -38.46 38.37
CA THR A 226 -1.50 -39.56 38.33
C THR A 226 -0.93 -40.92 37.93
N ILE A 227 0.31 -40.97 37.41
CA ILE A 227 0.99 -42.21 37.02
C ILE A 227 1.85 -42.79 38.18
N LYS A 228 1.95 -42.08 39.31
CA LYS A 228 2.57 -42.58 40.55
C LYS A 228 1.50 -43.12 41.49
#